data_AF-A0A117JWU7-F1
#
_entry.id   AF-A0A117JWU7-F1
#
_cell.length_a   1.000
_cell.length_b   1.000
_cell.length_c   1.000
_cell.angle_alpha   90.00
_cell.angle_beta   90.00
_cell.angle_gamma   90.00
#
_symmetry.space_group_name_H-M   'P 1'
#
loop_
_entity.id
_entity.type
_entity.pdbx_description
1 polymer ?
#
loop_
_entity_poly.entity_id
_entity_poly.type
_entity_poly.pdbx_seq_one_letter_code
_entity_poly.pdbx_strand_id
1 'polypeptide(L)'
;MTWVDPDVLHSGAAGSQDAGAHVGAGAARLSSAEPPMKIFGDFTDAHIFHSQVRTHRNMHADVMRQHDRVLNDVGTKAHAAADGFVDVDRENADRIGSVRPQAL
;
A
#
# COMPACT_ATOMS: atom_id res chain seq x y z
N MET A 1 -25.27 -6.81 -13.47
CA MET A 1 -24.67 -7.62 -12.40
C MET A 1 -23.17 -7.62 -12.66
N THR A 2 -22.40 -6.91 -11.84
CA THR A 2 -20.94 -6.88 -11.96
C THR A 2 -20.39 -8.15 -11.32
N TRP A 3 -19.66 -8.95 -12.10
CA TRP A 3 -18.88 -10.07 -11.57
C TRP A 3 -17.56 -9.52 -11.01
N VAL A 4 -17.13 -10.05 -9.87
CA VAL A 4 -15.85 -9.70 -9.24
C VAL A 4 -14.92 -10.88 -9.45
N ASP A 5 -13.72 -10.60 -9.94
CA ASP A 5 -12.66 -11.58 -10.14
C ASP A 5 -11.76 -11.62 -8.88
N PRO A 6 -11.78 -12.71 -8.09
CA PRO A 6 -10.96 -12.82 -6.89
C PRO A 6 -9.45 -12.84 -7.20
N ASP A 7 -9.03 -13.36 -8.35
CA ASP A 7 -7.61 -13.42 -8.73
C ASP A 7 -7.08 -12.01 -9.05
N VAL A 8 -7.92 -11.18 -9.69
CA VAL A 8 -7.61 -9.75 -9.91
C VAL A 8 -7.55 -8.99 -8.59
N LEU A 9 -8.45 -9.29 -7.64
CA LEU A 9 -8.37 -8.69 -6.30
C LEU A 9 -7.10 -9.11 -5.57
N HIS A 10 -6.71 -10.38 -5.65
CA HIS A 10 -5.52 -10.90 -4.99
C HIS A 10 -4.23 -10.32 -5.57
N SER A 11 -4.14 -10.25 -6.90
CA SER A 11 -3.00 -9.61 -7.57
C SER A 11 -2.94 -8.10 -7.30
N GLY A 12 -4.09 -7.41 -7.26
CA GLY A 12 -4.17 -6.00 -6.86
C GLY A 12 -3.78 -5.77 -5.40
N ALA A 13 -4.11 -6.71 -4.51
CA ALA A 13 -3.71 -6.70 -3.11
C ALA A 13 -2.19 -6.77 -2.96
N ALA A 14 -1.57 -7.75 -3.62
CA ALA A 14 -0.11 -7.92 -3.64
C ALA A 14 0.58 -6.69 -4.24
N GLY A 15 0.09 -6.18 -5.37
CA GLY A 15 0.64 -4.98 -6.00
C GLY A 15 0.55 -3.73 -5.10
N SER A 16 -0.53 -3.60 -4.33
CA SER A 16 -0.67 -2.51 -3.36
C SER A 16 0.34 -2.62 -2.23
N GLN A 17 0.55 -3.83 -1.69
CA GLN A 17 1.54 -4.07 -0.63
C GLN A 17 2.97 -3.83 -1.13
N ASP A 18 3.30 -4.28 -2.34
CA ASP A 18 4.62 -4.04 -2.96
C ASP A 18 4.88 -2.54 -3.15
N ALA A 19 3.87 -1.80 -3.64
CA ALA A 19 3.95 -0.35 -3.77
C ALA A 19 4.14 0.33 -2.41
N GLY A 20 3.41 -0.12 -1.38
CA GLY A 20 3.57 0.36 0.00
C GLY A 20 4.99 0.16 0.51
N ALA A 21 5.51 -1.06 0.41
CA ALA A 21 6.87 -1.41 0.79
C ALA A 21 7.92 -0.57 0.06
N HIS A 22 7.75 -0.34 -1.24
CA HIS A 22 8.67 0.50 -2.02
C HIS A 22 8.68 1.95 -1.52
N VAL A 23 7.50 2.53 -1.27
CA VAL A 23 7.39 3.89 -0.74
C VAL A 23 7.92 3.98 0.69
N GLY A 24 7.67 2.97 1.54
CA GLY A 24 8.23 2.88 2.89
C GLY A 24 9.76 2.85 2.88
N ALA A 25 10.36 2.04 2.00
CA ALA A 25 11.82 2.02 1.80
C ALA A 25 12.34 3.36 1.29
N GLY A 26 11.62 4.01 0.38
CA GLY A 26 11.92 5.36 -0.09
C GLY A 26 11.90 6.40 1.03
N ALA A 27 10.90 6.32 1.93
CA ALA A 27 10.79 7.21 3.08
C ALA A 27 11.98 7.05 4.04
N ALA A 28 12.43 5.81 4.28
CA ALA A 28 13.59 5.54 5.10
C ALA A 28 14.87 6.11 4.48
N ARG A 29 15.07 5.90 3.17
CA ARG A 29 16.21 6.46 2.41
C ARG A 29 16.20 7.99 2.46
N LEU A 30 15.06 8.62 2.15
CA LEU A 30 14.92 10.08 2.19
C LEU A 30 15.18 10.65 3.58
N SER A 31 14.67 9.99 4.63
CA SER A 31 14.90 10.41 6.03
C SER A 31 16.39 10.38 6.39
N SER A 32 17.14 9.40 5.88
CA SER A 32 18.57 9.24 6.13
C SER A 32 19.47 10.19 5.32
N ALA A 33 18.95 10.80 4.26
CA ALA A 33 19.69 11.66 3.35
C ALA A 33 19.77 13.11 3.87
N GLU A 34 20.35 13.31 5.05
CA GLU A 34 20.56 14.64 5.62
C GLU A 34 21.69 15.38 4.88
N PRO A 35 21.46 16.59 4.35
CA PRO A 35 22.53 17.40 3.78
C PRO A 35 23.54 17.76 4.88
N PRO A 36 24.85 17.60 4.63
CA PRO A 36 25.88 18.07 5.54
C PRO A 36 25.69 19.55 5.90
N MET A 37 26.03 19.92 7.13
CA MET A 37 26.06 21.33 7.51
C MET A 37 27.00 22.11 6.58
N LYS A 38 26.64 23.38 6.31
CA LYS A 38 27.41 24.30 5.47
C LYS A 38 27.57 23.91 3.99
N ILE A 39 26.87 22.87 3.51
CA ILE A 39 26.86 22.53 2.08
C ILE A 39 26.35 23.69 1.19
N PHE A 40 25.52 24.57 1.77
CA PHE A 40 25.00 25.77 1.12
C PHE A 40 25.81 27.04 1.44
N GLY A 41 26.91 26.92 2.18
CA GLY A 41 27.73 28.02 2.70
C GLY A 41 27.58 28.27 4.20
N ASP A 42 28.37 29.20 4.72
CA ASP A 42 28.41 29.57 6.14
C ASP A 42 28.01 31.04 6.35
N PHE A 43 26.73 31.32 6.08
CA PHE A 43 26.11 32.62 6.25
C PHE A 43 24.64 32.43 6.65
N THR A 44 24.02 33.47 7.20
CA THR A 44 22.67 33.39 7.79
C THR A 44 21.64 32.75 6.84
N ASP A 45 21.58 33.19 5.59
CA ASP A 45 20.60 32.67 4.63
C ASP A 45 20.85 31.21 4.26
N ALA A 46 22.11 30.75 4.24
CA ALA A 46 22.44 29.34 4.02
C ALA A 46 21.93 28.45 5.17
N HIS A 47 22.00 28.93 6.41
CA HIS A 47 21.48 28.21 7.58
C HIS A 47 19.95 28.15 7.57
N ILE A 48 19.28 29.22 7.14
CA ILE A 48 17.81 29.23 6.95
C ILE A 48 17.43 28.22 5.87
N PHE A 49 18.11 28.25 4.72
CA PHE A 49 17.84 27.33 3.62
C PHE A 49 18.06 25.87 4.03
N HIS A 50 19.15 25.56 4.75
CA HIS A 50 19.41 24.22 5.30
C HIS A 50 18.24 23.73 6.19
N SER A 51 17.75 24.59 7.09
CA SER A 51 16.61 24.28 7.95
C SER A 51 15.33 23.99 7.17
N GLN A 52 15.05 24.78 6.12
CA GLN A 52 13.89 24.58 5.25
C GLN A 52 13.99 23.26 4.48
N VAL A 53 15.16 22.94 3.92
CA VAL A 53 15.41 21.66 3.23
C VAL A 53 15.19 20.48 4.18
N ARG A 54 15.71 20.57 5.41
CA ARG A 54 15.49 19.55 6.44
C ARG A 54 14.01 19.37 6.78
N THR A 55 13.28 20.47 6.93
CA THR A 55 11.84 20.46 7.24
C THR A 55 11.04 19.82 6.11
N HIS A 56 11.25 20.25 4.87
CA HIS A 56 10.58 19.69 3.70
C HIS A 56 10.93 18.20 3.49
N ARG A 57 12.18 17.80 3.71
CA ARG A 57 12.59 16.39 3.65
C ARG A 57 11.80 15.54 4.64
N ASN A 58 11.71 15.99 5.89
CA ASN A 58 10.98 15.26 6.93
C ASN A 58 9.47 15.20 6.60
N MET A 59 8.88 16.31 6.15
CA MET A 59 7.48 16.33 5.71
C MET A 59 7.22 15.34 4.57
N HIS A 60 8.08 15.31 3.54
CA HIS A 60 7.94 14.35 2.45
C HIS A 60 8.09 12.91 2.92
N ALA A 61 9.04 12.62 3.81
CA ALA A 61 9.19 11.29 4.38
C ALA A 61 7.94 10.85 5.17
N ASP A 62 7.30 11.76 5.91
CA ASP A 62 6.06 11.45 6.63
C ASP A 62 4.89 11.18 5.69
N VAL A 63 4.74 11.95 4.61
CA VAL A 63 3.75 11.69 3.55
C VAL A 63 3.99 10.33 2.90
N MET A 64 5.25 9.98 2.60
CA MET A 64 5.58 8.65 2.06
C MET A 64 5.21 7.53 3.04
N ARG A 65 5.48 7.68 4.34
CA ARG A 65 5.03 6.71 5.36
C ARG A 65 3.51 6.64 5.47
N GLN A 66 2.79 7.73 5.19
CA GLN A 66 1.33 7.69 5.12
C GLN A 66 0.86 6.88 3.92
N HIS A 67 1.46 7.06 2.74
CA HIS A 67 1.15 6.26 1.55
C HIS A 67 1.41 4.78 1.76
N ASP A 68 2.55 4.41 2.37
CA ASP A 68 2.85 3.03 2.76
C ASP A 68 1.70 2.40 3.57
N ARG A 69 1.25 3.07 4.64
CA ARG A 69 0.12 2.59 5.46
C ARG A 69 -1.18 2.44 4.67
N VAL A 70 -1.52 3.42 3.83
CA VAL A 70 -2.76 3.40 3.03
C VAL A 70 -2.72 2.25 2.02
N LEU A 71 -1.60 2.07 1.34
CA LEU A 71 -1.43 1.01 0.34
C LEU A 71 -1.48 -0.39 0.98
N ASN A 72 -0.87 -0.54 2.17
CA ASN A 72 -0.94 -1.79 2.91
C ASN A 72 -2.36 -2.09 3.42
N ASP A 73 -3.10 -1.08 3.86
CA ASP A 73 -4.51 -1.21 4.26
C ASP A 73 -5.41 -1.59 3.07
N VAL A 74 -5.23 -0.94 1.92
CA VAL A 74 -5.92 -1.30 0.68
C VAL A 74 -5.61 -2.74 0.28
N GLY A 75 -4.34 -3.14 0.32
CA GLY A 75 -3.93 -4.50 0.00
C GLY A 75 -4.56 -5.53 0.94
N THR A 76 -4.55 -5.26 2.25
CA THR A 76 -5.19 -6.12 3.26
C THR A 76 -6.68 -6.29 3.00
N LYS A 77 -7.39 -5.19 2.68
CA LYS A 77 -8.83 -5.23 2.37
C LYS A 77 -9.13 -5.96 1.07
N ALA A 78 -8.32 -5.78 0.04
CA ALA A 78 -8.48 -6.48 -1.24
C ALA A 78 -8.25 -7.99 -1.09
N HIS A 79 -7.25 -8.39 -0.29
CA HIS A 79 -7.00 -9.80 0.03
C HIS A 79 -8.18 -10.42 0.78
N ALA A 80 -8.65 -9.77 1.86
CA ALA A 80 -9.81 -10.24 2.61
C ALA A 80 -11.08 -10.33 1.76
N ALA A 81 -11.27 -9.39 0.81
CA ALA A 81 -12.38 -9.45 -0.12
C ALA A 81 -12.25 -10.63 -1.09
N ALA A 82 -11.04 -10.89 -1.63
CA ALA A 82 -10.79 -12.03 -2.52
C ALA A 82 -11.14 -13.35 -1.83
N ASP A 83 -10.66 -13.56 -0.60
CA ASP A 83 -10.95 -14.77 0.19
C ASP A 83 -12.46 -14.92 0.43
N GLY A 84 -13.14 -13.83 0.79
CA GLY A 84 -14.59 -13.83 0.98
C GLY A 84 -15.37 -14.22 -0.27
N PHE A 85 -14.95 -13.78 -1.46
CA PHE A 85 -15.59 -14.20 -2.71
C PHE A 85 -15.35 -15.68 -3.02
N VAL A 86 -14.13 -16.18 -2.81
CA VAL A 86 -13.80 -17.60 -3.00
C VAL A 86 -14.63 -18.50 -2.07
N ASP A 87 -14.78 -18.10 -0.80
CA ASP A 87 -15.58 -18.85 0.17
C ASP A 87 -17.07 -18.88 -0.22
N VAL A 88 -17.63 -17.72 -0.62
CA VAL A 88 -19.03 -17.64 -1.08
C VAL A 88 -19.26 -18.50 -2.32
N ASP A 89 -18.35 -18.47 -3.30
CA ASP A 89 -18.46 -19.28 -4.51
C ASP A 89 -18.38 -20.79 -4.19
N ARG A 90 -17.50 -21.17 -3.27
CA ARG A 90 -17.39 -22.55 -2.78
C ARG A 90 -18.68 -23.00 -2.07
N GLU A 91 -19.20 -22.21 -1.14
CA GLU A 91 -20.46 -22.52 -0.44
C GLU A 91 -21.64 -22.66 -1.41
N ASN A 92 -21.71 -21.79 -2.43
CA ASN A 92 -22.74 -21.85 -3.45
C ASN A 92 -22.61 -23.11 -4.31
N ALA A 93 -21.39 -23.51 -4.70
CA ALA A 93 -21.14 -24.72 -5.45
C ALA A 93 -21.54 -25.98 -4.66
N ASP A 94 -21.21 -26.04 -3.36
CA ASP A 94 -21.58 -27.15 -2.47
C ASP A 94 -23.12 -27.24 -2.33
N ARG A 95 -23.80 -26.10 -2.15
CA ARG A 95 -25.28 -26.05 -2.09
C ARG A 95 -25.91 -26.56 -3.39
N ILE A 96 -25.45 -26.10 -4.55
CA ILE A 96 -25.97 -26.55 -5.85
C ILE A 96 -25.69 -28.05 -6.06
N GLY A 97 -24.49 -28.52 -5.70
CA GLY A 97 -24.12 -29.94 -5.78
C GLY A 97 -24.99 -30.83 -4.91
N SER A 98 -25.41 -30.34 -3.74
CA SER A 98 -26.30 -31.06 -2.82
C SER A 98 -27.75 -31.18 -3.33
N VAL A 99 -28.15 -30.33 -4.28
CA VAL A 99 -29.51 -30.30 -4.88
C VAL A 99 -29.64 -31.26 -6.08
N ARG A 100 -28.64 -32.12 -6.37
CA ARG A 100 -28.72 -33.10 -7.47
C ARG A 100 -30.11 -33.78 -7.53
N PRO A 101 -30.82 -33.71 -8.67
CA PRO A 101 -32.17 -34.24 -8.77
C PRO A 101 -32.15 -35.74 -8.49
N GLN A 102 -33.04 -36.20 -7.61
CA GLN A 102 -33.40 -37.61 -7.56
C GLN A 102 -33.93 -37.96 -8.95
N ALA A 103 -33.21 -38.82 -9.67
CA ALA A 103 -33.66 -39.37 -10.93
C ALA A 103 -35.01 -40.08 -10.66
N LEU A 104 -36.09 -39.53 -11.20
CA LEU A 104 -37.38 -40.20 -11.36
C LEU A 104 -37.37 -40.96 -12.70
#